data_AF-A0A1Q7ZY84-F1
#
_entry.id   AF-A0A1Q7ZY84-F1
#
_cell.length_a   1.000
_cell.length_b   1.000
_cell.length_c   1.000
_cell.angle_alpha   90.00
_cell.angle_beta   90.00
_cell.angle_gamma   90.00
#
_symmetry.space_group_name_H-M   'P 1'
#
loop_
_entity.id
_entity.type
_entity.pdbx_description
1 polymer ?
#
loop_
_entity_poly.entity_id
_entity_poly.type
_entity_poly.pdbx_seq_one_letter_code
_entity_poly.pdbx_strand_id
1 'polypeptide(L)'
;MWFMEGLANRGIQDHVYVWSDDNLSNDYLWRYLSSEQIARLARSPNYGRVGCFKGFDEHSFSFNTKAAPELFAEQFALMRRLVRAGFDVYGYATFTTDDDSHLHVRIADFVDQLQERVHPLFPLRTVPLKIVSFAPTVDRVDWPQEKAFTLQQIAVTAWVEELRKRFSSEQLGERITEHNISEG
;
A
#
# COMPACT_ATOMS: atom_id res chain seq x y z
N MET A 1 -20.72 0.72 -2.72
CA MET A 1 -22.01 0.77 -1.99
C MET A 1 -22.96 -0.33 -2.43
N TRP A 2 -23.44 -0.33 -3.67
CA TRP A 2 -24.46 -1.28 -4.13
C TRP A 2 -24.08 -2.76 -3.98
N PHE A 3 -22.80 -3.10 -4.20
CA PHE A 3 -22.35 -4.48 -4.01
C PHE A 3 -22.48 -4.94 -2.56
N MET A 4 -22.01 -4.12 -1.61
CA MET A 4 -22.14 -4.40 -0.17
C MET A 4 -23.61 -4.49 0.26
N GLU A 5 -24.48 -3.62 -0.25
CA GLU A 5 -25.93 -3.69 -0.02
C GLU A 5 -26.53 -4.97 -0.59
N GLY A 6 -26.08 -5.39 -1.78
CA GLY A 6 -26.51 -6.62 -2.41
C GLY A 6 -26.17 -7.86 -1.60
N LEU A 7 -25.00 -7.90 -0.96
CA LEU A 7 -24.61 -8.97 -0.04
C LEU A 7 -25.45 -8.95 1.24
N ALA A 8 -25.63 -7.78 1.85
CA ALA A 8 -26.42 -7.60 3.06
C ALA A 8 -27.89 -8.00 2.85
N ASN A 9 -28.51 -7.56 1.75
CA ASN A 9 -29.90 -7.89 1.41
C ASN A 9 -30.12 -9.40 1.14
N ARG A 10 -29.05 -10.13 0.82
CA ARG A 10 -29.07 -11.59 0.61
C ARG A 10 -28.67 -12.36 1.88
N GLY A 11 -28.26 -11.68 2.94
CA GLY A 11 -27.78 -12.29 4.19
C GLY A 11 -26.48 -13.07 4.04
N ILE A 12 -25.63 -12.70 3.06
CA ILE A 12 -24.37 -13.41 2.76
C ILE A 12 -23.10 -12.57 2.99
N GLN A 13 -23.24 -11.39 3.62
CA GLN A 13 -22.11 -10.49 3.89
C GLN A 13 -21.01 -11.16 4.75
N ASP A 14 -21.38 -12.10 5.61
CA ASP A 14 -20.44 -12.79 6.50
C ASP A 14 -19.73 -13.99 5.82
N HIS A 15 -20.10 -14.31 4.58
CA HIS A 15 -19.56 -15.42 3.80
C HIS A 15 -18.70 -14.99 2.61
N VAL A 16 -18.68 -13.70 2.28
CA VAL A 16 -17.96 -13.15 1.13
C VAL A 16 -17.01 -12.05 1.59
N TYR A 17 -15.71 -12.25 1.35
CA TYR A 17 -14.74 -11.18 1.53
C TYR A 17 -14.70 -10.27 0.31
N VAL A 18 -14.93 -8.98 0.53
CA VAL A 18 -14.90 -7.96 -0.50
C VAL A 18 -13.63 -7.15 -0.34
N TRP A 19 -12.85 -7.10 -1.41
CA TRP A 19 -11.67 -6.27 -1.51
C TRP A 19 -11.89 -5.23 -2.60
N SER A 20 -11.69 -3.95 -2.28
CA SER A 20 -11.46 -2.89 -3.28
C SER A 20 -10.03 -2.36 -3.29
N ASP A 21 -9.40 -2.33 -4.46
CA ASP A 21 -8.10 -1.70 -4.69
C ASP A 21 -8.25 -0.20 -4.96
N ASP A 22 -7.33 0.60 -4.41
CA ASP A 22 -7.23 2.03 -4.57
C ASP A 22 -5.80 2.43 -4.95
N ASN A 23 -5.68 3.27 -5.97
CA ASN A 23 -4.38 3.73 -6.44
C ASN A 23 -3.83 4.93 -5.64
N LEU A 24 -4.49 5.37 -4.56
CA LEU A 24 -4.07 6.47 -3.68
C LEU A 24 -3.76 7.77 -4.45
N SER A 25 -4.42 8.00 -5.58
CA SER A 25 -4.19 9.16 -6.45
C SER A 25 -5.32 10.19 -6.41
N ASN A 26 -6.43 9.88 -5.73
CA ASN A 26 -7.58 10.75 -5.62
C ASN A 26 -8.35 10.47 -4.33
N ASP A 27 -9.27 11.38 -4.01
CA ASP A 27 -10.12 11.36 -2.83
C ASP A 27 -11.59 11.10 -3.20
N TYR A 28 -11.87 10.40 -4.30
CA TYR A 28 -13.24 10.17 -4.81
C TYR A 28 -14.17 9.56 -3.78
N LEU A 29 -13.65 8.69 -2.91
CA LEU A 29 -14.40 8.14 -1.78
C LEU A 29 -15.08 9.25 -0.96
N TRP A 30 -14.38 10.34 -0.67
CA TRP A 30 -14.89 11.46 0.11
C TRP A 30 -15.58 12.54 -0.72
N ARG A 31 -15.32 12.60 -2.04
CA ARG A 31 -16.05 13.51 -2.94
C ARG A 31 -17.48 13.04 -3.21
N TYR A 32 -17.68 11.73 -3.29
CA TYR A 32 -18.94 11.15 -3.79
C TYR A 32 -19.76 10.41 -2.74
N LEU A 33 -19.15 9.97 -1.62
CA LEU A 33 -19.91 9.35 -0.53
C LEU A 33 -20.11 10.31 0.63
N SER A 34 -21.28 10.25 1.25
CA SER A 34 -21.55 10.94 2.51
C SER A 34 -20.75 10.30 3.65
N SER A 35 -20.53 11.05 4.73
CA SER A 35 -19.87 10.53 5.94
C SER A 35 -20.56 9.29 6.51
N GLU A 36 -21.90 9.21 6.41
CA GLU A 36 -22.67 8.04 6.84
C GLU A 36 -22.38 6.82 5.97
N GLN A 37 -22.31 7.00 4.64
CA GLN A 37 -21.99 5.92 3.70
C GLN A 37 -20.56 5.41 3.92
N ILE A 38 -19.60 6.32 4.15
CA ILE A 38 -18.21 5.98 4.47
C ILE A 38 -18.14 5.18 5.77
N ALA A 39 -18.79 5.66 6.84
CA ALA A 39 -18.82 4.98 8.12
C ALA A 39 -19.50 3.60 8.03
N ARG A 40 -20.52 3.46 7.18
CA ARG A 40 -21.17 2.17 6.91
C ARG A 40 -20.24 1.20 6.18
N LEU A 41 -19.48 1.66 5.19
CA LEU A 41 -18.48 0.83 4.53
C LEU A 41 -17.37 0.41 5.48
N ALA A 42 -16.81 1.35 6.24
CA ALA A 42 -15.71 1.08 7.17
C ALA A 42 -16.07 0.00 8.21
N ARG A 43 -17.33 0.00 8.68
CA ARG A 43 -17.84 -1.01 9.62
C ARG A 43 -18.38 -2.28 8.95
N SER A 44 -18.35 -2.39 7.62
CA SER A 44 -18.89 -3.57 6.96
C SER A 44 -18.00 -4.78 7.26
N PRO A 45 -18.56 -5.91 7.74
CA PRO A 45 -17.78 -7.11 7.95
C PRO A 45 -17.22 -7.59 6.61
N ASN A 46 -16.07 -8.27 6.68
CA ASN A 46 -15.43 -8.87 5.51
C ASN A 46 -15.16 -7.87 4.37
N TYR A 47 -14.88 -6.60 4.70
CA TYR A 47 -14.50 -5.59 3.71
C TYR A 47 -13.10 -5.06 4.01
N GLY A 48 -12.20 -5.23 3.04
CA GLY A 48 -10.85 -4.68 3.06
C GLY A 48 -10.63 -3.69 1.93
N ARG A 49 -9.80 -2.68 2.19
CA ARG A 49 -9.24 -1.80 1.17
C ARG A 49 -7.76 -2.02 1.03
N VAL A 50 -7.25 -1.94 -0.19
CA VAL A 50 -5.81 -2.06 -0.44
C VAL A 50 -5.35 -0.84 -1.21
N GLY A 51 -4.32 -0.17 -0.70
CA GLY A 51 -3.73 1.01 -1.32
C GLY A 51 -2.34 0.76 -1.89
N CYS A 52 -2.08 1.34 -3.05
CA CYS A 52 -0.83 1.20 -3.79
C CYS A 52 0.14 2.37 -3.54
N PHE A 53 1.26 2.11 -2.88
CA PHE A 53 2.42 3.01 -2.85
C PHE A 53 3.28 2.77 -4.09
N LYS A 54 3.29 3.73 -5.02
CA LYS A 54 3.95 3.59 -6.34
C LYS A 54 5.43 3.93 -6.32
N GLY A 55 6.08 3.76 -5.19
CA GLY A 55 7.47 4.12 -4.94
C GLY A 55 7.71 4.11 -3.45
N PHE A 56 8.99 4.21 -3.07
CA PHE A 56 9.43 4.32 -1.69
C PHE A 56 10.01 5.71 -1.38
N ASP A 57 10.15 6.55 -2.39
CA ASP A 57 10.49 7.97 -2.29
C ASP A 57 9.98 8.74 -3.52
N GLU A 58 10.21 10.06 -3.55
CA GLU A 58 9.77 10.94 -4.65
C GLU A 58 10.36 10.53 -6.00
N HIS A 59 11.64 10.15 -6.04
CA HIS A 59 12.32 9.76 -7.27
C HIS A 59 11.77 8.45 -7.83
N SER A 60 11.70 7.39 -7.02
CA SER A 60 11.11 6.11 -7.44
C SER A 60 9.63 6.27 -7.82
N PHE A 61 8.88 7.11 -7.10
CA PHE A 61 7.51 7.43 -7.44
C PHE A 61 7.38 8.06 -8.83
N SER A 62 8.16 9.11 -9.12
CA SER A 62 8.16 9.74 -10.45
C SER A 62 8.62 8.79 -11.54
N PHE A 63 9.65 7.98 -11.28
CA PHE A 63 10.14 6.96 -12.20
C PHE A 63 9.03 5.95 -12.58
N ASN A 64 8.31 5.44 -11.59
CA ASN A 64 7.27 4.41 -11.75
C ASN A 64 5.97 4.94 -12.37
N THR A 65 5.62 6.20 -12.11
CA THR A 65 4.30 6.76 -12.47
C THR A 65 4.32 7.79 -13.59
N LYS A 66 5.49 8.40 -13.84
CA LYS A 66 5.65 9.63 -14.64
C LYS A 66 4.86 10.84 -14.12
N ALA A 67 4.40 10.77 -12.86
CA ALA A 67 3.70 11.86 -12.20
C ALA A 67 4.69 12.78 -11.45
N ALA A 68 4.22 13.96 -11.06
CA ALA A 68 5.02 14.94 -10.33
C ALA A 68 5.46 14.37 -8.95
N PRO A 69 6.74 14.49 -8.57
CA PRO A 69 7.32 13.85 -7.37
C PRO A 69 6.58 14.23 -6.07
N GLU A 70 6.03 15.44 -5.99
CA GLU A 70 5.33 15.96 -4.82
C GLU A 70 4.07 15.15 -4.46
N LEU A 71 3.49 14.45 -5.44
CA LEU A 71 2.34 13.57 -5.23
C LEU A 71 2.70 12.29 -4.45
N PHE A 72 3.99 11.99 -4.28
CA PHE A 72 4.43 10.88 -3.45
C PHE A 72 3.89 11.01 -2.01
N ALA A 73 3.96 12.22 -1.45
CA ALA A 73 3.56 12.50 -0.08
C ALA A 73 2.05 12.37 0.14
N GLU A 74 1.23 12.58 -0.90
CA GLU A 74 -0.24 12.47 -0.83
C GLU A 74 -0.71 11.03 -0.58
N GLN A 75 0.05 10.02 -1.01
CA GLN A 75 -0.29 8.61 -0.79
C GLN A 75 -0.40 8.28 0.71
N PHE A 76 0.50 8.83 1.53
CA PHE A 76 0.47 8.65 2.99
C PHE A 76 -0.72 9.38 3.62
N ALA A 77 -1.04 10.59 3.15
CA ALA A 77 -2.17 11.35 3.66
C ALA A 77 -3.51 10.65 3.37
N LEU A 78 -3.67 10.12 2.16
CA LEU A 78 -4.85 9.34 1.78
C LEU A 78 -4.94 8.03 2.56
N MET A 79 -3.83 7.30 2.70
CA MET A 79 -3.83 6.06 3.48
C MET A 79 -4.16 6.32 4.95
N ARG A 80 -3.56 7.34 5.58
CA ARG A 80 -3.88 7.76 6.95
C ARG A 80 -5.35 8.12 7.10
N ARG A 81 -5.94 8.78 6.11
CA ARG A 81 -7.36 9.14 6.10
C ARG A 81 -8.25 7.90 6.03
N LEU A 82 -7.86 6.85 5.31
CA LEU A 82 -8.56 5.56 5.31
C LEU A 82 -8.48 4.88 6.68
N VAL A 83 -7.27 4.79 7.26
CA VAL A 83 -7.06 4.23 8.61
C VAL A 83 -7.95 4.95 9.63
N ARG A 84 -7.92 6.29 9.64
CA ARG A 84 -8.73 7.12 10.55
C ARG A 84 -10.24 7.00 10.34
N ALA A 85 -10.67 6.68 9.13
CA ALA A 85 -12.08 6.44 8.85
C ALA A 85 -12.55 5.06 9.34
N GLY A 86 -11.64 4.22 9.86
CA GLY A 86 -11.94 2.91 10.42
C GLY A 86 -11.98 1.78 9.39
N PHE A 87 -11.40 1.98 8.20
CA PHE A 87 -11.30 0.90 7.21
C PHE A 87 -10.21 -0.11 7.61
N ASP A 88 -10.48 -1.40 7.43
CA ASP A 88 -9.43 -2.43 7.38
C ASP A 88 -8.63 -2.24 6.10
N VAL A 89 -7.39 -1.75 6.22
CA VAL A 89 -6.57 -1.33 5.10
C VAL A 89 -5.23 -2.04 5.05
N TYR A 90 -4.81 -2.36 3.83
CA TYR A 90 -3.52 -2.97 3.53
C TYR A 90 -2.77 -2.11 2.50
N GLY A 91 -1.45 -2.18 2.55
CA GLY A 91 -0.58 -1.55 1.58
C GLY A 91 0.04 -2.57 0.63
N TYR A 92 0.27 -2.18 -0.61
CA TYR A 92 1.36 -2.77 -1.37
C TYR A 92 2.26 -1.68 -1.94
N ALA A 93 3.55 -1.98 -2.03
CA ALA A 93 4.56 -0.99 -2.42
C ALA A 93 5.38 -1.47 -3.62
N THR A 94 5.64 -0.56 -4.55
CA THR A 94 6.47 -0.84 -5.73
C THR A 94 7.90 -0.40 -5.46
N PHE A 95 8.84 -1.34 -5.42
CA PHE A 95 10.24 -1.08 -5.09
C PHE A 95 11.16 -1.05 -6.31
N THR A 96 10.70 -0.45 -7.40
CA THR A 96 11.53 -0.22 -8.60
C THR A 96 12.03 1.21 -8.64
N THR A 97 13.28 1.38 -9.07
CA THR A 97 13.97 2.66 -9.28
C THR A 97 15.11 2.45 -10.28
N ASP A 98 15.57 3.52 -10.93
CA ASP A 98 16.78 3.56 -11.74
C ASP A 98 18.00 4.13 -10.97
N ASP A 99 17.82 4.56 -9.72
CA ASP A 99 18.85 5.13 -8.85
C ASP A 99 19.14 4.23 -7.63
N ASP A 100 20.38 3.76 -7.53
CA ASP A 100 20.89 2.91 -6.46
C ASP A 100 21.52 3.67 -5.30
N SER A 101 21.60 5.01 -5.39
CA SER A 101 22.17 5.86 -4.36
C SER A 101 21.44 5.67 -3.03
N HIS A 102 22.20 5.30 -2.00
CA HIS A 102 21.73 5.16 -0.62
C HIS A 102 20.43 4.34 -0.46
N LEU A 103 20.23 3.30 -1.28
CA LEU A 103 18.96 2.57 -1.37
C LEU A 103 18.45 2.03 -0.02
N HIS A 104 19.34 1.51 0.84
CA HIS A 104 18.95 1.05 2.19
C HIS A 104 18.42 2.17 3.08
N VAL A 105 19.01 3.37 2.99
CA VAL A 105 18.55 4.54 3.76
C VAL A 105 17.18 4.99 3.26
N ARG A 106 17.00 5.09 1.94
CA ARG A 106 15.71 5.47 1.34
C ARG A 106 14.58 4.50 1.68
N ILE A 107 14.88 3.20 1.79
CA ILE A 107 13.91 2.21 2.26
C ILE A 107 13.63 2.34 3.76
N ALA A 108 14.64 2.62 4.59
CA ALA A 108 14.42 2.92 6.00
C ALA A 108 13.52 4.16 6.18
N ASP A 109 13.78 5.24 5.44
CA ASP A 109 12.97 6.45 5.44
C ASP A 109 11.53 6.18 4.98
N PHE A 110 11.32 5.28 4.02
CA PHE A 110 9.99 4.84 3.62
C PHE A 110 9.24 4.15 4.76
N VAL A 111 9.91 3.24 5.49
CA VAL A 111 9.35 2.56 6.65
C VAL A 111 9.02 3.57 7.76
N ASP A 112 9.92 4.53 8.02
CA ASP A 112 9.67 5.63 8.97
C ASP A 112 8.40 6.40 8.59
N GLN A 113 8.26 6.79 7.32
CA GLN A 113 7.06 7.50 6.85
C GLN A 113 5.78 6.67 6.99
N LEU A 114 5.82 5.36 6.77
CA LEU A 114 4.65 4.49 7.02
C LEU A 114 4.29 4.48 8.52
N GLN A 115 5.27 4.36 9.41
CA GLN A 115 5.02 4.32 10.86
C GLN A 115 4.51 5.65 11.41
N GLU A 116 5.14 6.75 11.01
CA GLU A 116 4.85 8.09 11.52
C GLU A 116 3.59 8.71 10.91
N ARG A 117 3.43 8.55 9.59
CA ARG A 117 2.38 9.27 8.84
C ARG A 117 1.12 8.43 8.64
N VAL A 118 1.21 7.10 8.66
CA VAL A 118 0.06 6.20 8.47
C VAL A 118 -0.35 5.53 9.77
N HIS A 119 0.46 4.62 10.31
CA HIS A 119 0.23 3.97 11.61
C HIS A 119 1.48 3.17 12.02
N PRO A 120 1.85 3.06 13.32
CA PRO A 120 3.08 2.38 13.77
C PRO A 120 3.22 0.92 13.31
N LEU A 121 2.10 0.20 13.19
CA LEU A 121 2.04 -1.18 12.70
C LEU A 121 1.78 -1.29 11.18
N PHE A 122 1.62 -0.18 10.47
CA PHE A 122 1.30 -0.21 9.04
C PHE A 122 2.35 -0.88 8.15
N PRO A 123 3.68 -0.85 8.46
CA PRO A 123 4.64 -1.65 7.72
C PRO A 123 4.32 -3.14 7.74
N LEU A 124 3.78 -3.66 8.85
CA LEU A 124 3.34 -5.05 8.96
C LEU A 124 2.05 -5.34 8.18
N ARG A 125 1.34 -4.31 7.72
CA ARG A 125 0.17 -4.37 6.83
C ARG A 125 0.53 -4.07 5.36
N THR A 126 1.82 -3.97 5.03
CA THR A 126 2.30 -3.58 3.70
C THR A 126 3.17 -4.65 3.07
N VAL A 127 2.92 -4.99 1.80
CA VAL A 127 3.70 -5.98 1.06
C VAL A 127 4.41 -5.37 -0.15
N PRO A 128 5.72 -5.61 -0.35
CA PRO A 128 6.38 -5.25 -1.59
C PRO A 128 5.83 -6.08 -2.77
N LEU A 129 5.43 -5.43 -3.86
CA LEU A 129 5.07 -6.12 -5.08
C LEU A 129 6.31 -6.53 -5.87
N LYS A 130 6.31 -7.77 -6.35
CA LYS A 130 7.30 -8.24 -7.32
C LYS A 130 6.88 -7.80 -8.72
N ILE A 131 7.53 -6.78 -9.25
CA ILE A 131 7.39 -6.40 -10.65
C ILE A 131 8.24 -7.35 -11.51
N VAL A 132 7.64 -7.88 -12.57
CA VAL A 132 8.26 -8.78 -13.54
C VAL A 132 8.00 -8.28 -14.97
N SER A 133 8.89 -8.61 -15.90
CA SER A 133 8.72 -8.30 -17.32
C SER A 133 7.53 -9.04 -17.92
N PHE A 134 6.67 -8.34 -18.67
CA PHE A 134 5.59 -8.96 -19.43
C PHE A 134 6.01 -9.16 -20.89
N ALA A 135 5.79 -10.36 -21.44
CA ALA A 135 6.31 -10.81 -22.74
C ALA A 135 6.04 -9.88 -23.96
N PRO A 136 4.89 -9.18 -24.09
CA PRO A 136 4.64 -8.25 -25.20
C PRO A 136 5.41 -6.93 -25.11
N THR A 137 6.05 -6.63 -23.98
CA THR A 137 6.87 -5.41 -23.78
C THR A 137 8.37 -5.67 -23.90
N VAL A 138 8.80 -6.93 -24.10
CA VAL A 138 10.22 -7.34 -24.13
C VAL A 138 10.98 -6.65 -25.27
N ASP A 139 10.35 -6.41 -26.42
CA ASP A 139 10.97 -5.73 -27.56
C ASP A 139 11.11 -4.19 -27.36
N ARG A 140 10.61 -3.65 -26.25
CA ARG A 140 10.70 -2.23 -25.87
C ARG A 140 11.47 -2.01 -24.56
N VAL A 141 12.18 -3.03 -24.07
CA VAL A 141 12.95 -2.94 -22.82
C VAL A 141 14.22 -2.13 -23.08
N ASP A 142 14.15 -0.83 -22.80
CA ASP A 142 15.36 -0.01 -22.68
C ASP A 142 16.16 -0.46 -21.45
N TRP A 143 17.48 -0.30 -21.54
CA TRP A 143 18.51 -0.56 -20.50
C TRP A 143 18.12 -0.19 -19.03
N PRO A 144 17.34 0.89 -18.75
CA PRO A 144 16.92 1.23 -17.38
C PRO A 144 16.07 0.18 -16.66
N GLN A 145 15.37 -0.71 -17.38
CA GLN A 145 14.45 -1.67 -16.77
C GLN A 145 15.15 -2.90 -16.16
N GLU A 146 16.25 -3.38 -16.74
CA GLU A 146 17.04 -4.46 -16.14
C GLU A 146 17.71 -4.03 -14.83
N LYS A 147 18.23 -2.79 -14.80
CA LYS A 147 18.75 -2.18 -13.57
C LYS A 147 17.67 -2.14 -12.50
N ALA A 148 16.45 -1.71 -12.84
CA ALA A 148 15.34 -1.61 -11.89
C ALA A 148 14.95 -2.96 -11.25
N PHE A 149 15.04 -4.08 -11.98
CA PHE A 149 14.77 -5.40 -11.40
C PHE A 149 15.84 -5.84 -10.39
N THR A 150 17.11 -5.52 -10.67
CA THR A 150 18.21 -5.79 -9.74
C THR A 150 18.05 -4.95 -8.48
N LEU A 151 17.76 -3.66 -8.63
CA LEU A 151 17.55 -2.75 -7.52
C LEU A 151 16.31 -3.11 -6.69
N GLN A 152 15.26 -3.64 -7.32
CA GLN A 152 14.10 -4.14 -6.60
C GLN A 152 14.46 -5.24 -5.58
N GLN A 153 15.36 -6.16 -5.92
CA GLN A 153 15.77 -7.21 -4.97
C GLN A 153 16.56 -6.63 -3.79
N ILE A 154 17.40 -5.64 -4.05
CA ILE A 154 18.15 -4.95 -2.99
C ILE A 154 17.18 -4.18 -2.09
N ALA A 155 16.22 -3.45 -2.66
CA ALA A 155 15.21 -2.72 -1.92
C ALA A 155 14.31 -3.64 -1.07
N VAL A 156 13.88 -4.79 -1.61
CA VAL A 156 13.13 -5.80 -0.85
C VAL A 156 13.97 -6.37 0.30
N THR A 157 15.27 -6.60 0.08
CA THR A 157 16.17 -7.06 1.14
C THR A 157 16.28 -6.03 2.24
N ALA A 158 16.50 -4.76 1.90
CA ALA A 158 16.53 -3.64 2.84
C ALA A 158 15.21 -3.52 3.63
N TRP A 159 14.06 -3.69 2.96
CA TRP A 159 12.75 -3.67 3.62
C TRP A 159 12.62 -4.77 4.67
N VAL A 160 13.01 -6.00 4.33
CA VAL A 160 12.98 -7.13 5.27
C VAL A 160 13.91 -6.89 6.47
N GLU A 161 15.09 -6.32 6.24
CA GLU A 161 16.02 -5.94 7.30
C GLU A 161 15.42 -4.88 8.23
N GLU A 162 14.77 -3.85 7.68
CA GLU A 162 14.09 -2.82 8.47
C GLU A 162 12.94 -3.39 9.30
N LEU A 163 12.12 -4.26 8.72
CA LEU A 163 11.06 -4.94 9.47
C LEU A 163 11.62 -5.77 10.64
N ARG A 164 12.73 -6.49 10.42
CA ARG A 164 13.41 -7.28 11.46
C ARG A 164 14.04 -6.45 12.58
N LYS A 165 14.46 -5.21 12.28
CA LYS A 165 14.99 -4.28 13.29
C LYS A 165 13.89 -3.69 14.16
N ARG A 166 12.69 -3.49 13.59
CA ARG A 166 11.62 -2.69 14.19
C ARG A 166 10.53 -3.51 14.89
N PHE A 167 10.34 -4.76 14.49
CA PHE A 167 9.27 -5.62 15.00
C PHE A 167 9.82 -6.93 15.56
N SER A 168 9.11 -7.49 16.54
CA SER A 168 9.49 -8.79 17.14
C SER A 168 9.27 -9.94 16.15
N SER A 169 9.94 -11.08 16.39
CA SER A 169 9.70 -12.29 15.59
C SER A 169 8.26 -12.81 15.70
N GLU A 170 7.59 -12.55 16.83
CA GLU A 170 6.18 -12.86 17.02
C GLU A 170 5.31 -12.02 16.09
N GLN A 171 5.50 -10.69 16.09
CA GLN A 171 4.78 -9.78 15.19
C GLN A 171 5.05 -10.13 13.71
N LEU A 172 6.29 -10.41 13.34
CA LEU A 172 6.62 -10.77 11.95
C LEU A 172 6.08 -12.15 11.53
N GLY A 173 5.73 -13.01 12.49
CA GLY A 173 5.14 -14.33 12.25
C GLY A 173 3.61 -14.33 12.19
N GLU A 174 2.96 -13.27 12.63
CA GLU A 174 1.51 -13.09 12.51
C GLU A 174 1.10 -12.90 11.04
N ARG A 175 -0.15 -13.22 10.73
CA ARG A 175 -0.68 -12.92 9.40
C ARG A 175 -0.89 -11.42 9.29
N ILE A 176 -0.70 -10.89 8.09
CA ILE A 176 -0.96 -9.49 7.76
C ILE A 176 -2.35 -9.02 8.21
N THR A 177 -3.35 -9.91 8.24
CA THR A 177 -4.73 -9.64 8.66
C THR A 177 -4.93 -9.45 10.16
N GLU A 178 -3.97 -9.86 11.00
CA GLU A 178 -4.12 -9.85 12.47
C GLU A 178 -3.64 -8.54 13.12
N HIS A 179 -2.80 -7.75 12.44
CA HIS A 179 -2.21 -6.53 13.02
C HIS A 179 -3.21 -5.39 13.18
N ASN A 180 -3.82 -5.18 14.34
CA ASN A 180 -4.84 -4.14 14.48
C ASN A 180 -4.28 -2.72 14.25
N ILE A 181 -4.85 -2.02 13.28
CA ILE A 181 -4.50 -0.62 12.93
C ILE A 181 -5.67 0.35 13.10
N SER A 182 -6.78 -0.11 13.68
CA SER A 182 -7.93 0.74 13.97
C SER A 182 -7.58 1.73 15.07
N GLU A 183 -7.85 3.01 14.84
CA GLU A 183 -7.75 4.03 15.88
C GLU A 183 -9.03 4.01 16.71
N GLY A 184 -8.89 3.88 18.04
CA GLY A 184 -10.01 3.79 18.99
C GLY A 184 -10.85 5.07 19.10
#